data_AF-A0AAE3XSN9-F1
#
_entry.id   AF-A0AAE3XSN9-F1
#
_cell.length_a   1.000
_cell.length_b   1.000
_cell.length_c   1.000
_cell.angle_alpha   90.00
_cell.angle_beta   90.00
_cell.angle_gamma   90.00
#
_symmetry.space_group_name_H-M   'P 1'
#
loop_
_entity.id
_entity.type
_entity.pdbx_description
1 polymer ?
#
loop_
_entity_poly.entity_id
_entity_poly.type
_entity_poly.pdbx_seq_one_letter_code
_entity_poly.pdbx_strand_id
1 'polypeptide(L)'
;MKNLFLALPLLFLSFNSIAEKEHNEVKSTDEKLEYILHLADTIRTICNTPGAGIAIVYNNEIIYNKGIGYRDREKELPVTENTMFAIGSCSKAFTGTIAAKLVEKELLNWNDPVIKHVPEFKLKEDYVTKNVMLKDLLTHMTGIGRYDDLWYDKSMSQEEILEQLQYLEFDHSLREKYSYNNLMYMMAGIMEERASGKSWHQLIKEEIFMPLSMNSSVTTYDEFMNYEEKSIGYKPDGVARAPHKNIDVVGAAGSIGSTPKDMAQWVKMFTNKGILNDEIFLKEEQYNYVTSPSSLIDPIKLIGYSIGWAVIYKDGVKILEHQGAIDGQNSHILIIPEKGFGIAIMTNHRSEFKQTIAKYAKNIFVDDDYTRDYKNEARLLSIRQAKMLFDPLFSLFKNGKHRKALDYFYEYKKGVENPAFEETLNAIGYELIGLEKNKAALEVFKLNAIENPEAWNVWDSLGEGYENLEDYENAIINYKKSLEFNPNNTHAKAKIEEFEKTTPKKTKSN
;
A
#
# COMPACT_ATOMS: atom_id res chain seq x y z
N MET A 1 -15.25 2.91 -80.35
CA MET A 1 -15.54 3.21 -78.93
C MET A 1 -14.21 3.17 -78.19
N LYS A 2 -13.46 4.29 -78.19
CA LYS A 2 -13.26 5.26 -77.08
C LYS A 2 -12.62 4.68 -75.81
N ASN A 3 -11.44 5.22 -75.51
CA ASN A 3 -10.63 5.27 -74.26
C ASN A 3 -9.78 4.02 -73.99
N LEU A 4 -8.45 3.97 -74.07
CA LEU A 4 -7.32 4.91 -73.83
C LEU A 4 -6.94 5.07 -72.34
N PHE A 5 -5.72 4.58 -72.05
CA PHE A 5 -4.71 5.00 -71.06
C PHE A 5 -4.64 4.47 -69.61
N LEU A 6 -3.42 3.98 -69.34
CA LEU A 6 -2.50 4.27 -68.22
C LEU A 6 -2.46 3.34 -67.00
N ALA A 7 -1.24 2.85 -66.79
CA ALA A 7 -0.73 2.16 -65.63
C ALA A 7 -0.88 3.00 -64.35
N LEU A 8 -1.11 2.34 -63.22
CA LEU A 8 -0.66 2.82 -61.92
C LEU A 8 -0.34 1.62 -61.01
N PRO A 9 0.82 1.62 -60.31
CA PRO A 9 1.16 0.61 -59.33
C PRO A 9 0.33 0.83 -58.06
N LEU A 10 -0.28 -0.25 -57.54
CA LEU A 10 -0.87 -0.23 -56.21
C LEU A 10 0.26 -0.17 -55.18
N LEU A 11 0.54 1.05 -54.74
CA LEU A 11 1.30 1.36 -53.54
C LEU A 11 0.72 0.56 -52.36
N PHE A 12 1.55 -0.33 -51.81
CA PHE A 12 1.47 -0.68 -50.40
C PHE A 12 1.70 0.62 -49.61
N LEU A 13 0.62 1.26 -49.19
CA LEU A 13 0.67 2.28 -48.14
C LEU A 13 0.98 1.57 -46.83
N SER A 14 2.26 1.52 -46.51
CA SER A 14 2.81 1.27 -45.19
C SER A 14 2.24 2.28 -44.20
N PHE A 15 1.13 1.96 -43.55
CA PHE A 15 0.68 2.63 -42.32
C PHE A 15 1.39 2.06 -41.08
N ASN A 16 2.70 1.81 -41.20
CA ASN A 16 3.60 1.51 -40.09
C ASN A 16 4.75 2.51 -40.16
N SER A 17 4.58 3.71 -39.61
CA SER A 17 5.71 4.59 -39.18
C SER A 17 5.29 5.96 -38.58
N ILE A 18 4.13 6.08 -37.92
CA ILE A 18 3.80 7.32 -37.17
C ILE A 18 3.71 7.10 -35.66
N ALA A 19 3.85 5.86 -35.15
CA ALA A 19 3.79 5.58 -33.71
C ALA A 19 5.17 5.47 -33.00
N GLU A 20 6.29 5.69 -33.71
CA GLU A 20 7.63 5.65 -33.12
C GLU A 20 8.36 6.96 -33.38
N LYS A 21 7.97 8.01 -32.65
CA LYS A 21 8.78 9.19 -32.25
C LYS A 21 7.86 10.25 -31.63
N GLU A 22 7.23 9.94 -30.51
CA GLU A 22 7.02 11.01 -29.53
C GLU A 22 8.39 11.29 -28.92
N HIS A 23 8.97 12.41 -29.32
CA HIS A 23 10.18 12.93 -28.71
C HIS A 23 9.98 13.03 -27.19
N ASN A 24 10.98 12.60 -26.42
CA ASN A 24 11.12 12.84 -24.98
C ASN A 24 11.21 14.36 -24.72
N GLU A 25 10.08 15.05 -24.80
CA GLU A 25 9.97 16.40 -24.27
C GLU A 25 9.99 16.30 -22.75
N VAL A 26 10.89 17.04 -22.10
CA VAL A 26 10.99 17.07 -20.64
C VAL A 26 9.68 17.64 -20.13
N LYS A 27 8.82 16.79 -19.57
CA LYS A 27 7.52 17.19 -19.01
C LYS A 27 7.74 18.23 -17.91
N SER A 28 6.97 19.31 -17.97
CA SER A 28 6.84 20.28 -16.90
C SER A 28 6.37 19.62 -15.59
N THR A 29 6.61 20.27 -14.46
CA THR A 29 6.12 19.80 -13.15
C THR A 29 4.60 19.62 -13.15
N ASP A 30 3.86 20.50 -13.83
CA ASP A 30 2.40 20.43 -13.90
C ASP A 30 1.93 19.21 -14.71
N GLU A 31 2.57 18.91 -15.84
CA GLU A 31 2.25 17.72 -16.65
C GLU A 31 2.59 16.43 -15.89
N LYS A 32 3.71 16.41 -15.16
CA LYS A 32 4.08 15.30 -14.27
C LYS A 32 3.03 15.10 -13.18
N LEU A 33 2.57 16.20 -12.57
CA LEU A 33 1.58 16.19 -11.51
C LEU A 33 0.20 15.71 -12.02
N GLU A 34 -0.27 16.26 -13.13
CA GLU A 34 -1.53 15.84 -13.74
C GLU A 34 -1.52 14.34 -14.04
N TYR A 35 -0.42 13.85 -14.61
CA TYR A 35 -0.25 12.45 -14.94
C TYR A 35 -0.25 11.53 -13.72
N ILE A 36 0.50 11.84 -12.65
CA ILE A 36 0.48 11.01 -11.43
C ILE A 36 -0.90 11.02 -10.74
N LEU A 37 -1.63 12.15 -10.77
CA LEU A 37 -2.97 12.24 -10.18
C LEU A 37 -3.99 11.42 -10.97
N HIS A 38 -3.90 11.41 -12.29
CA HIS A 38 -4.72 10.54 -13.14
C HIS A 38 -4.46 9.06 -12.86
N LEU A 39 -3.19 8.67 -12.73
CA LEU A 39 -2.79 7.33 -12.33
C LEU A 39 -3.30 6.99 -10.93
N ALA A 40 -3.22 7.92 -9.98
CA ALA A 40 -3.73 7.74 -8.63
C ALA A 40 -5.25 7.45 -8.62
N ASP A 41 -6.08 8.25 -9.27
CA ASP A 41 -7.53 7.95 -9.28
C ASP A 41 -7.85 6.60 -9.96
N THR A 42 -7.13 6.29 -11.04
CA THR A 42 -7.25 5.01 -11.76
C THR A 42 -6.88 3.83 -10.86
N ILE A 43 -5.70 3.83 -10.25
CA ILE A 43 -5.22 2.75 -9.38
C ILE A 43 -6.06 2.66 -8.11
N ARG A 44 -6.53 3.79 -7.55
CA ARG A 44 -7.42 3.80 -6.39
C ARG A 44 -8.68 3.00 -6.67
N THR A 45 -9.31 3.26 -7.82
CA THR A 45 -10.52 2.55 -8.27
C THR A 45 -10.21 1.07 -8.51
N ILE A 46 -9.06 0.77 -9.16
CA ILE A 46 -8.62 -0.61 -9.35
C ILE A 46 -8.46 -1.32 -8.02
N CYS A 47 -7.84 -0.70 -7.03
CA CYS A 47 -7.58 -1.33 -5.74
C CYS A 47 -8.80 -1.34 -4.80
N ASN A 48 -9.96 -0.84 -5.26
CA ASN A 48 -11.14 -0.58 -4.42
C ASN A 48 -10.80 0.22 -3.14
N THR A 49 -9.83 1.12 -3.24
CA THR A 49 -9.40 1.97 -2.13
C THR A 49 -10.39 3.13 -2.00
N PRO A 50 -11.15 3.25 -0.89
CA PRO A 50 -12.22 4.23 -0.79
C PRO A 50 -11.73 5.67 -0.93
N GLY A 51 -10.69 6.03 -0.18
CA GLY A 51 -10.08 7.35 -0.23
C GLY A 51 -8.58 7.33 0.07
N ALA A 52 -7.89 8.33 -0.49
CA ALA A 52 -6.48 8.55 -0.26
C ALA A 52 -6.16 10.04 -0.12
N GLY A 53 -5.39 10.40 0.91
CA GLY A 53 -4.71 11.68 1.03
C GLY A 53 -3.29 11.57 0.49
N ILE A 54 -2.84 12.57 -0.27
CA ILE A 54 -1.53 12.56 -0.92
C ILE A 54 -0.86 13.92 -0.75
N ALA A 55 0.39 13.93 -0.29
CA ALA A 55 1.27 15.09 -0.29
C ALA A 55 2.50 14.82 -1.13
N ILE A 56 2.82 15.70 -2.09
CA ILE A 56 3.98 15.60 -2.98
C ILE A 56 4.80 16.88 -2.85
N VAL A 57 6.09 16.70 -2.56
CA VAL A 57 7.11 17.73 -2.58
C VAL A 57 8.07 17.44 -3.72
N TYR A 58 8.37 18.44 -4.55
CA TYR A 58 9.34 18.33 -5.63
C TYR A 58 10.13 19.63 -5.74
N ASN A 59 11.44 19.53 -5.94
CA ASN A 59 12.37 20.65 -5.84
C ASN A 59 12.20 21.44 -4.51
N ASN A 60 11.99 20.71 -3.41
CA ASN A 60 11.73 21.25 -2.07
C ASN A 60 10.46 22.12 -1.96
N GLU A 61 9.58 22.10 -2.96
CA GLU A 61 8.31 22.82 -2.92
C GLU A 61 7.11 21.88 -2.87
N ILE A 62 6.10 22.26 -2.11
CA ILE A 62 4.85 21.50 -2.02
C ILE A 62 4.07 21.74 -3.31
N ILE A 63 3.99 20.71 -4.16
CA ILE A 63 3.26 20.78 -5.43
C ILE A 63 1.86 20.19 -5.35
N TYR A 64 1.58 19.36 -4.33
CA TYR A 64 0.26 18.79 -4.07
C TYR A 64 0.10 18.36 -2.60
N ASN A 65 -1.09 18.54 -2.02
CA ASN A 65 -1.39 18.14 -0.64
C ASN A 65 -2.90 17.93 -0.39
N LYS A 66 -3.60 17.32 -1.33
CA LYS A 66 -5.05 17.10 -1.29
C LYS A 66 -5.39 15.61 -1.22
N GLY A 67 -6.65 15.27 -1.44
CA GLY A 67 -7.12 13.89 -1.48
C GLY A 67 -7.94 13.53 -2.71
N ILE A 68 -8.16 12.23 -2.86
CA ILE A 68 -9.01 11.60 -3.87
C ILE A 68 -9.93 10.57 -3.21
N GLY A 69 -11.12 10.38 -3.76
CA GLY A 69 -12.12 9.45 -3.23
C GLY A 69 -12.79 9.94 -1.94
N TYR A 70 -13.16 9.02 -1.06
CA TYR A 70 -14.02 9.29 0.09
C TYR A 70 -13.36 8.95 1.43
N ARG A 71 -13.44 9.88 2.39
CA ARG A 71 -13.04 9.66 3.79
C ARG A 71 -14.09 8.83 4.55
N ASP A 72 -15.36 8.95 4.15
CA ASP A 72 -16.46 8.06 4.53
C ASP A 72 -17.24 7.72 3.26
N ARG A 73 -17.06 6.48 2.76
CA ARG A 73 -17.69 5.94 1.56
C ARG A 73 -19.21 5.86 1.67
N GLU A 74 -19.74 5.50 2.84
CA GLU A 74 -21.19 5.32 3.02
C GLU A 74 -21.93 6.66 2.99
N LYS A 75 -21.28 7.73 3.47
CA LYS A 75 -21.82 9.09 3.48
C LYS A 75 -21.34 9.93 2.28
N GLU A 76 -20.56 9.34 1.38
CA GLU A 76 -19.95 10.00 0.23
C GLU A 76 -19.17 11.28 0.61
N LEU A 77 -18.56 11.31 1.79
CA LEU A 77 -17.78 12.46 2.24
C LEU A 77 -16.40 12.43 1.58
N PRO A 78 -15.99 13.47 0.84
CA PRO A 78 -14.76 13.46 0.05
C PRO A 78 -13.52 13.50 0.95
N VAL A 79 -12.40 12.98 0.46
CA VAL A 79 -11.09 13.30 1.07
C VAL A 79 -10.68 14.71 0.65
N THR A 80 -10.22 15.49 1.62
CA THR A 80 -9.72 16.87 1.47
C THR A 80 -8.28 16.95 1.94
N GLU A 81 -7.64 18.11 1.78
CA GLU A 81 -6.34 18.43 2.37
C GLU A 81 -6.32 18.36 3.91
N ASN A 82 -7.48 18.47 4.56
CA ASN A 82 -7.64 18.42 6.02
C ASN A 82 -8.14 17.08 6.53
N THR A 83 -8.39 16.10 5.65
CA THR A 83 -8.85 14.78 6.11
C THR A 83 -7.79 14.10 6.95
N MET A 84 -8.16 13.70 8.17
CA MET A 84 -7.25 13.06 9.11
C MET A 84 -7.15 11.56 8.85
N PHE A 85 -5.94 11.05 8.74
CA PHE A 85 -5.63 9.63 8.67
C PHE A 85 -4.67 9.24 9.79
N ALA A 86 -4.89 8.08 10.40
CA ALA A 86 -3.94 7.44 11.28
C ALA A 86 -2.75 6.97 10.43
N ILE A 87 -1.56 7.51 10.69
CA ILE A 87 -0.36 7.20 9.90
C ILE A 87 0.34 5.93 10.40
N GLY A 88 -0.13 5.32 11.49
CA GLY A 88 0.41 4.09 12.05
C GLY A 88 1.91 4.22 12.28
N SER A 89 2.68 3.20 11.90
CA SER A 89 4.11 3.15 12.18
C SER A 89 4.98 4.23 11.54
N CYS A 90 4.47 5.05 10.61
CA CYS A 90 5.17 6.28 10.21
C CYS A 90 5.39 7.24 11.38
N SER A 91 4.63 7.10 12.48
CA SER A 91 4.85 7.82 13.75
C SER A 91 6.26 7.62 14.31
N LYS A 92 6.91 6.49 14.01
CA LYS A 92 8.27 6.16 14.48
C LYS A 92 9.32 7.18 14.03
N ALA A 93 9.17 7.73 12.83
CA ALA A 93 10.06 8.78 12.33
C ALA A 93 9.93 10.08 13.15
N PHE A 94 8.74 10.37 13.68
CA PHE A 94 8.51 11.53 14.54
C PHE A 94 9.16 11.33 15.91
N THR A 95 8.95 10.19 16.55
CA THR A 95 9.65 9.80 17.80
C THR A 95 11.16 9.86 17.61
N GLY A 96 11.69 9.29 16.53
CA GLY A 96 13.11 9.38 16.21
C GLY A 96 13.64 10.82 16.09
N THR A 97 12.81 11.73 15.57
CA THR A 97 13.15 13.15 15.46
C THR A 97 13.07 13.87 16.81
N ILE A 98 12.17 13.49 17.71
CA ILE A 98 12.17 13.97 19.10
C ILE A 98 13.44 13.55 19.82
N ALA A 99 13.83 12.27 19.75
CA ALA A 99 15.10 11.80 20.29
C ALA A 99 16.28 12.66 19.79
N ALA A 100 16.33 12.96 18.49
CA ALA A 100 17.35 13.82 17.92
C ALA A 100 17.32 15.25 18.49
N LYS A 101 16.14 15.87 18.62
CA LYS A 101 15.98 17.20 19.24
C LYS A 101 16.44 17.22 20.70
N LEU A 102 16.15 16.16 21.46
CA LEU A 102 16.60 16.04 22.84
C LEU A 102 18.11 15.80 22.95
N VAL A 103 18.72 15.12 21.97
CA VAL A 103 20.18 15.01 21.84
C VAL A 103 20.81 16.37 21.54
N GLU A 104 20.22 17.19 20.66
CA GLU A 104 20.71 18.56 20.42
C GLU A 104 20.66 19.46 21.65
N LYS A 105 19.73 19.18 22.57
CA LYS A 105 19.55 19.86 23.85
C LYS A 105 20.36 19.23 24.99
N GLU A 106 21.18 18.22 24.69
CA GLU A 106 21.99 17.47 25.65
C GLU A 106 21.18 16.78 26.78
N LEU A 107 19.89 16.58 26.57
CA LEU A 107 19.00 15.88 27.50
C LEU A 107 19.07 14.36 27.34
N LEU A 108 19.40 13.90 26.12
CA LEU A 108 19.63 12.51 25.79
C LEU A 108 20.98 12.34 25.08
N ASN A 109 21.52 11.12 25.11
CA ASN A 109 22.58 10.68 24.21
C ASN A 109 22.14 9.39 23.49
N TRP A 110 22.50 9.24 22.21
CA TRP A 110 22.20 8.02 21.45
C TRP A 110 22.72 6.73 22.10
N ASN A 111 23.83 6.83 22.84
CA ASN A 111 24.45 5.72 23.56
C ASN A 111 24.04 5.65 25.05
N ASP A 112 23.08 6.45 25.50
CA ASP A 112 22.59 6.33 26.87
C ASP A 112 21.95 4.96 27.07
N PRO A 113 22.39 4.18 28.09
CA PRO A 113 21.70 2.96 28.49
C PRO A 113 20.27 3.30 28.93
N VAL A 114 19.30 2.44 28.59
CA VAL A 114 17.89 2.67 28.96
C VAL A 114 17.72 2.87 30.47
N ILE A 115 18.42 2.06 31.27
CA ILE A 115 18.40 2.11 32.74
C ILE A 115 18.88 3.44 33.34
N LYS A 116 19.59 4.28 32.59
CA LYS A 116 20.01 5.62 33.04
C LYS A 116 18.79 6.51 33.26
N HIS A 117 17.78 6.39 32.40
CA HIS A 117 16.58 7.23 32.38
C HIS A 117 15.36 6.52 32.96
N VAL A 118 15.35 5.18 32.91
CA VAL A 118 14.26 4.34 33.40
C VAL A 118 14.84 3.24 34.30
N PRO A 119 15.16 3.52 35.57
CA PRO A 119 15.84 2.58 36.47
C PRO A 119 15.07 1.27 36.71
N GLU A 120 13.75 1.31 36.57
CA GLU A 120 12.85 0.15 36.67
C GLU A 120 12.86 -0.74 35.41
N PHE A 121 13.51 -0.32 34.33
CA PHE A 121 13.59 -1.10 33.09
C PHE A 121 14.33 -2.42 33.30
N LYS A 122 13.69 -3.52 32.89
CA LYS A 122 14.24 -4.86 33.03
C LYS A 122 13.79 -5.75 31.88
N LEU A 123 14.75 -6.45 31.28
CA LEU A 123 14.53 -7.51 30.31
C LEU A 123 14.89 -8.86 30.93
N LYS A 124 14.51 -9.95 30.26
CA LYS A 124 14.82 -11.31 30.70
C LYS A 124 16.33 -11.55 30.89
N GLU A 125 17.15 -10.92 30.05
CA GLU A 125 18.61 -10.99 30.13
C GLU A 125 19.22 -9.77 30.85
N ASP A 126 19.94 -10.02 31.95
CA ASP A 126 20.61 -8.98 32.74
C ASP A 126 21.66 -8.22 31.93
N TYR A 127 22.37 -8.90 31.03
CA TYR A 127 23.35 -8.27 30.16
C TYR A 127 22.69 -7.24 29.24
N VAL A 128 21.60 -7.62 28.56
CA VAL A 128 20.87 -6.72 27.67
C VAL A 128 20.28 -5.56 28.45
N THR A 129 19.65 -5.83 29.59
CA THR A 129 19.07 -4.79 30.49
C THR A 129 20.07 -3.68 30.79
N LYS A 130 21.33 -4.02 31.09
CA LYS A 130 22.38 -3.06 31.45
C LYS A 130 23.01 -2.34 30.26
N ASN A 131 22.89 -2.88 29.04
CA ASN A 131 23.69 -2.46 27.89
C ASN A 131 22.89 -2.00 26.66
N VAL A 132 21.58 -2.20 26.65
CA VAL A 132 20.71 -1.68 25.60
C VAL A 132 20.63 -0.15 25.70
N MET A 133 20.81 0.52 24.57
CA MET A 133 20.89 1.97 24.46
C MET A 133 19.68 2.53 23.70
N LEU A 134 19.45 3.84 23.81
CA LEU A 134 18.43 4.55 23.04
C LEU A 134 18.45 4.21 21.54
N LYS A 135 19.64 4.24 20.91
CA LYS A 135 19.77 3.88 19.48
C LYS A 135 19.37 2.43 19.19
N ASP A 136 19.59 1.49 20.12
CA ASP A 136 19.25 0.09 19.90
C ASP A 136 17.71 -0.09 19.87
N LEU A 137 16.99 0.68 20.70
CA LEU A 137 15.53 0.74 20.69
C LEU A 137 15.01 1.24 19.33
N LEU A 138 15.55 2.39 18.88
CA LEU A 138 15.09 3.09 17.68
C LEU A 138 15.55 2.44 16.36
N THR A 139 16.52 1.52 16.42
CA THR A 139 17.05 0.80 15.25
C THR A 139 16.63 -0.66 15.18
N HIS A 140 15.76 -1.10 16.11
CA HIS A 140 15.26 -2.47 16.21
C HIS A 140 16.37 -3.51 16.44
N MET A 141 17.35 -3.19 17.28
CA MET A 141 18.55 -4.01 17.50
C MET A 141 18.63 -4.62 18.90
N THR A 142 17.51 -4.74 19.61
CA THR A 142 17.48 -5.24 20.99
C THR A 142 17.51 -6.77 21.09
N GLY A 143 17.08 -7.47 20.04
CA GLY A 143 16.98 -8.94 20.01
C GLY A 143 15.68 -9.52 20.58
N ILE A 144 14.84 -8.69 21.20
CA ILE A 144 13.56 -9.11 21.80
C ILE A 144 12.55 -9.48 20.70
N GLY A 145 11.84 -10.59 20.89
CA GLY A 145 10.77 -11.02 19.99
C GLY A 145 9.59 -10.02 19.92
N ARG A 146 8.72 -10.21 18.93
CA ARG A 146 7.56 -9.33 18.70
C ARG A 146 6.33 -9.78 19.49
N TYR A 147 5.84 -8.92 20.38
CA TYR A 147 4.72 -9.21 21.30
C TYR A 147 3.61 -8.16 21.23
N ASP A 148 3.00 -7.97 20.05
CA ASP A 148 2.02 -6.90 19.85
C ASP A 148 0.68 -7.12 20.59
N ASP A 149 0.38 -8.38 20.95
CA ASP A 149 -0.83 -8.73 21.72
C ASP A 149 -0.87 -8.09 23.12
N LEU A 150 0.28 -7.64 23.65
CA LEU A 150 0.33 -6.95 24.93
C LEU A 150 -0.35 -5.58 24.90
N TRP A 151 -0.42 -4.93 23.73
CA TRP A 151 -0.97 -3.59 23.57
C TRP A 151 -2.20 -3.53 22.66
N TYR A 152 -2.40 -4.48 21.74
CA TYR A 152 -3.46 -4.38 20.73
C TYR A 152 -4.82 -4.99 21.15
N ASP A 153 -4.79 -6.05 21.94
CA ASP A 153 -6.00 -6.80 22.36
C ASP A 153 -6.16 -6.87 23.89
N LYS A 154 -5.21 -6.33 24.65
CA LYS A 154 -5.23 -6.27 26.11
C LYS A 154 -5.27 -4.82 26.55
N SER A 155 -6.11 -4.52 27.55
CA SER A 155 -6.19 -3.21 28.20
C SER A 155 -5.04 -2.99 29.19
N MET A 156 -3.80 -3.29 28.80
CA MET A 156 -2.64 -3.11 29.68
C MET A 156 -2.22 -1.65 29.70
N SER A 157 -1.81 -1.15 30.87
CA SER A 157 -1.15 0.14 31.00
C SER A 157 0.31 0.08 30.56
N GLN A 158 0.95 1.23 30.34
CA GLN A 158 2.38 1.27 29.99
C GLN A 158 3.25 0.65 31.11
N GLU A 159 2.88 0.86 32.38
CA GLU A 159 3.55 0.29 33.55
C GLU A 159 3.43 -1.23 33.54
N GLU A 160 2.23 -1.76 33.29
CA GLU A 160 2.02 -3.22 33.21
C GLU A 160 2.85 -3.84 32.08
N ILE A 161 2.91 -3.20 30.91
CA ILE A 161 3.76 -3.66 29.79
C ILE A 161 5.25 -3.61 30.17
N LEU A 162 5.70 -2.54 30.85
CA LEU A 162 7.08 -2.41 31.32
C LEU A 162 7.46 -3.55 32.27
N GLU A 163 6.55 -3.94 33.17
CA GLU A 163 6.73 -5.10 34.05
C GLU A 163 6.78 -6.42 33.28
N GLN A 164 6.02 -6.54 32.17
CA GLN A 164 6.03 -7.74 31.33
C GLN A 164 7.33 -7.91 30.53
N LEU A 165 8.08 -6.84 30.23
CA LEU A 165 9.29 -6.91 29.41
C LEU A 165 10.32 -7.91 29.93
N GLN A 166 10.38 -8.12 31.25
CA GLN A 166 11.31 -9.06 31.88
C GLN A 166 11.01 -10.54 31.61
N TYR A 167 9.84 -10.85 31.04
CA TYR A 167 9.41 -12.21 30.71
C TYR A 167 9.46 -12.51 29.21
N LEU A 168 9.76 -11.52 28.37
CA LEU A 168 9.77 -11.68 26.92
C LEU A 168 11.00 -12.48 26.47
N GLU A 169 10.79 -13.36 25.48
CA GLU A 169 11.87 -14.13 24.89
C GLU A 169 12.65 -13.28 23.87
N PHE A 170 13.92 -13.62 23.74
CA PHE A 170 14.81 -13.09 22.73
C PHE A 170 14.81 -14.04 21.54
N ASP A 171 14.63 -13.50 20.34
CA ASP A 171 14.84 -14.27 19.13
C ASP A 171 16.36 -14.34 18.82
N HIS A 172 17.11 -13.29 19.17
CA HIS A 172 18.52 -13.09 18.82
C HIS A 172 19.28 -12.29 19.88
N SER A 173 20.61 -12.30 19.82
CA SER A 173 21.45 -11.52 20.73
C SER A 173 21.34 -10.02 20.48
N LEU A 174 21.61 -9.21 21.51
CA LEU A 174 21.70 -7.75 21.38
C LEU A 174 22.62 -7.35 20.23
N ARG A 175 22.12 -6.51 19.31
CA ARG A 175 22.80 -6.00 18.11
C ARG A 175 23.20 -7.05 17.07
N GLU A 176 22.72 -8.29 17.18
CA GLU A 176 23.02 -9.33 16.20
C GLU A 176 22.36 -9.06 14.85
N LYS A 177 21.05 -8.78 14.86
CA LYS A 177 20.30 -8.43 13.65
C LYS A 177 19.05 -7.61 13.94
N TYR A 178 18.54 -6.99 12.89
CA TYR A 178 17.29 -6.25 12.89
C TYR A 178 16.09 -7.15 13.25
N SER A 179 15.28 -6.69 14.22
CA SER A 179 14.00 -7.32 14.60
C SER A 179 12.97 -6.28 15.00
N TYR A 180 12.00 -6.02 14.12
CA TYR A 180 11.00 -4.96 14.28
C TYR A 180 10.16 -5.13 15.55
N ASN A 181 10.14 -4.11 16.42
CA ASN A 181 9.48 -4.17 17.72
C ASN A 181 8.81 -2.83 18.11
N ASN A 182 7.48 -2.83 18.29
CA ASN A 182 6.73 -1.65 18.70
C ASN A 182 6.96 -1.27 20.16
N LEU A 183 7.15 -2.25 21.05
CA LEU A 183 7.39 -2.02 22.48
C LEU A 183 8.69 -1.25 22.71
N MET A 184 9.69 -1.42 21.84
CA MET A 184 10.94 -0.67 21.94
C MET A 184 10.78 0.80 21.56
N TYR A 185 9.83 1.12 20.67
CA TYR A 185 9.46 2.52 20.39
C TYR A 185 8.64 3.15 21.51
N MET A 186 7.74 2.38 22.15
CA MET A 186 7.10 2.80 23.39
C MET A 186 8.15 3.12 24.46
N MET A 187 9.15 2.25 24.63
CA MET A 187 10.25 2.46 25.57
C MET A 187 11.08 3.71 25.22
N ALA A 188 11.35 3.96 23.93
CA ALA A 188 12.02 5.19 23.51
C ALA A 188 11.20 6.44 23.88
N GLY A 189 9.88 6.42 23.67
CA GLY A 189 8.98 7.49 24.13
C GLY A 189 9.08 7.72 25.64
N ILE A 190 9.03 6.66 26.46
CA ILE A 190 9.19 6.80 27.92
C ILE A 190 10.56 7.41 28.28
N MET A 191 11.65 7.04 27.59
CA MET A 191 12.95 7.69 27.80
C MET A 191 12.93 9.19 27.48
N GLU A 192 12.28 9.58 26.38
CA GLU A 192 12.11 10.99 26.00
C GLU A 192 11.32 11.77 27.07
N GLU A 193 10.31 11.15 27.66
CA GLU A 193 9.53 11.74 28.75
C GLU A 193 10.37 11.93 30.02
N ARG A 194 11.10 10.89 30.44
CA ARG A 194 11.94 10.96 31.65
C ARG A 194 13.07 11.96 31.51
N ALA A 195 13.66 12.09 30.32
CA ALA A 195 14.75 13.03 30.08
C ALA A 195 14.28 14.49 29.99
N SER A 196 13.07 14.74 29.47
CA SER A 196 12.56 16.10 29.25
C SER A 196 11.62 16.62 30.34
N GLY A 197 10.99 15.73 31.11
CA GLY A 197 9.93 16.05 32.07
C GLY A 197 8.58 16.39 31.40
N LYS A 198 8.43 16.16 30.10
CA LYS A 198 7.18 16.39 29.33
C LYS A 198 6.68 15.06 28.77
N SER A 199 5.36 14.92 28.58
CA SER A 199 4.85 13.73 27.91
C SER A 199 5.27 13.68 26.44
N TRP A 200 5.29 12.49 25.85
CA TRP A 200 5.62 12.30 24.43
C TRP A 200 4.67 13.11 23.53
N HIS A 201 3.39 13.15 23.87
CA HIS A 201 2.38 13.97 23.20
C HIS A 201 2.74 15.46 23.19
N GLN A 202 3.20 15.98 24.34
CA GLN A 202 3.65 17.37 24.47
C GLN A 202 4.91 17.63 23.63
N LEU A 203 5.88 16.72 23.67
CA LEU A 203 7.11 16.83 22.89
C LEU A 203 6.83 16.87 21.38
N ILE A 204 6.00 15.96 20.87
CA ILE A 204 5.61 15.94 19.45
C ILE A 204 4.94 17.26 19.07
N LYS A 205 4.00 17.74 19.90
CA LYS A 205 3.29 18.98 19.62
C LYS A 205 4.21 20.20 19.61
N GLU A 206 5.01 20.37 20.64
CA GLU A 206 5.84 21.57 20.85
C GLU A 206 7.10 21.60 19.97
N GLU A 207 7.72 20.44 19.73
CA GLU A 207 9.01 20.35 19.04
C GLU A 207 8.87 20.03 17.54
N ILE A 208 7.72 19.50 17.10
CA ILE A 208 7.46 19.15 15.70
C ILE A 208 6.21 19.85 15.15
N PHE A 209 5.03 19.60 15.71
CA PHE A 209 3.80 20.06 15.05
C PHE A 209 3.70 21.58 14.98
N MET A 210 3.95 22.29 16.09
CA MET A 210 3.90 23.74 16.12
C MET A 210 4.98 24.38 15.22
N PRO A 211 6.27 24.01 15.30
CA PRO A 211 7.29 24.63 14.45
C PRO A 211 7.12 24.32 12.95
N LEU A 212 6.59 23.14 12.60
CA LEU A 212 6.31 22.78 11.20
C LEU A 212 4.92 23.22 10.73
N SER A 213 4.15 23.94 11.55
CA SER A 213 2.78 24.36 11.24
C SER A 213 1.83 23.19 10.89
N MET A 214 2.05 22.02 11.49
CA MET A 214 1.19 20.83 11.39
C MET A 214 0.02 20.93 12.38
N ASN A 215 -0.81 21.96 12.19
CA ASN A 215 -1.80 22.39 13.19
C ASN A 215 -3.00 21.44 13.35
N SER A 216 -3.20 20.50 12.42
CA SER A 216 -4.30 19.54 12.51
C SER A 216 -3.88 18.24 13.17
N SER A 217 -2.59 17.90 13.11
CA SER A 217 -2.07 16.60 13.54
C SER A 217 -2.26 16.36 15.04
N VAL A 218 -2.54 15.11 15.38
CA VAL A 218 -2.93 14.66 16.72
C VAL A 218 -2.11 13.46 17.14
N THR A 219 -2.07 13.19 18.45
CA THR A 219 -1.23 12.09 19.00
C THR A 219 -2.01 11.13 19.89
N THR A 220 -3.29 11.40 20.15
CA THR A 220 -4.13 10.59 21.02
C THR A 220 -5.36 10.07 20.27
N TYR A 221 -5.87 8.93 20.72
CA TYR A 221 -7.09 8.33 20.20
C TYR A 221 -8.29 9.29 20.29
N ASP A 222 -8.46 9.97 21.43
CA ASP A 222 -9.60 10.86 21.65
C ASP A 222 -9.55 12.08 20.72
N GLU A 223 -8.38 12.69 20.52
CA GLU A 223 -8.23 13.78 19.55
C GLU A 223 -8.55 13.31 18.13
N PHE A 224 -8.07 12.13 17.72
CA PHE A 224 -8.37 11.56 16.40
C PHE A 224 -9.87 11.29 16.24
N MET A 225 -10.50 10.65 17.23
CA MET A 225 -11.91 10.27 17.17
C MET A 225 -12.85 11.47 17.21
N ASN A 226 -12.46 12.56 17.86
CA ASN A 226 -13.23 13.80 17.91
C ASN A 226 -12.95 14.75 16.73
N TYR A 227 -11.97 14.47 15.87
CA TYR A 227 -11.70 15.28 14.70
C TYR A 227 -12.83 15.16 13.66
N GLU A 228 -13.29 16.31 13.16
CA GLU A 228 -14.47 16.43 12.29
C GLU A 228 -14.27 15.72 10.94
N GLU A 229 -13.15 15.97 10.27
CA GLU A 229 -12.82 15.37 8.98
C GLU A 229 -12.00 14.08 9.11
N LYS A 230 -12.18 13.30 10.19
CA LYS A 230 -11.48 12.01 10.31
C LYS A 230 -11.91 11.04 9.22
N SER A 231 -10.93 10.26 8.75
CA SER A 231 -11.17 9.17 7.81
C SER A 231 -11.64 7.92 8.53
N ILE A 232 -12.56 7.18 7.90
CA ILE A 232 -13.05 5.89 8.38
C ILE A 232 -12.20 4.78 7.78
N GLY A 233 -11.57 3.95 8.62
CA GLY A 233 -10.82 2.79 8.14
C GLY A 233 -11.74 1.69 7.60
N TYR A 234 -11.30 0.99 6.56
CA TYR A 234 -12.03 -0.12 5.94
C TYR A 234 -11.25 -1.44 6.02
N LYS A 235 -11.99 -2.54 6.15
CA LYS A 235 -11.48 -3.92 6.07
C LYS A 235 -10.92 -4.21 4.66
N PRO A 236 -10.21 -5.33 4.44
CA PRO A 236 -9.60 -5.64 3.14
C PRO A 236 -10.56 -5.64 1.95
N ASP A 237 -11.86 -5.87 2.17
CA ASP A 237 -12.90 -5.77 1.14
C ASP A 237 -13.11 -4.33 0.60
N GLY A 238 -12.63 -3.30 1.31
CA GLY A 238 -12.81 -1.89 0.96
C GLY A 238 -14.23 -1.37 1.16
N VAL A 239 -15.08 -2.12 1.84
CA VAL A 239 -16.52 -1.84 2.02
C VAL A 239 -16.89 -1.84 3.49
N ALA A 240 -16.55 -2.89 4.23
CA ALA A 240 -16.89 -2.97 5.64
C ALA A 240 -15.96 -2.07 6.48
N ARG A 241 -16.54 -1.26 7.39
CA ARG A 241 -15.76 -0.44 8.31
C ARG A 241 -14.87 -1.32 9.21
N ALA A 242 -13.64 -0.89 9.43
CA ALA A 242 -12.73 -1.44 10.42
C ALA A 242 -12.91 -0.69 11.76
N PRO A 243 -12.88 -1.38 12.91
CA PRO A 243 -12.86 -0.71 14.20
C PRO A 243 -11.54 0.05 14.37
N HIS A 244 -11.59 1.27 14.91
CA HIS A 244 -10.40 2.01 15.33
C HIS A 244 -10.21 1.80 16.83
N LYS A 245 -9.10 1.19 17.22
CA LYS A 245 -8.79 0.88 18.62
C LYS A 245 -7.92 1.98 19.22
N ASN A 246 -8.06 2.17 20.53
CA ASN A 246 -7.13 3.01 21.28
C ASN A 246 -5.81 2.26 21.44
N ILE A 247 -4.74 2.84 20.90
CA ILE A 247 -3.38 2.30 20.94
C ILE A 247 -2.40 3.28 21.61
N ASP A 248 -2.90 4.26 22.36
CA ASP A 248 -2.10 5.34 22.98
C ASP A 248 -1.02 4.79 23.93
N VAL A 249 -1.22 3.59 24.49
CA VAL A 249 -0.21 2.87 25.28
C VAL A 249 1.11 2.67 24.51
N VAL A 250 1.05 2.53 23.19
CA VAL A 250 2.21 2.49 22.29
C VAL A 250 2.28 3.71 21.38
N GLY A 251 1.86 4.87 21.87
CA GLY A 251 1.74 6.12 21.11
C GLY A 251 2.95 6.45 20.24
N ALA A 252 4.13 6.41 20.86
CA ALA A 252 5.43 6.63 20.21
C ALA A 252 5.76 5.67 19.04
N ALA A 253 5.03 4.56 18.92
CA ALA A 253 5.19 3.60 17.84
C ALA A 253 4.15 3.77 16.71
N GLY A 254 3.01 4.42 16.94
CA GLY A 254 1.89 4.31 16.00
C GLY A 254 0.71 5.28 16.06
N SER A 255 0.54 6.11 17.10
CA SER A 255 -0.73 6.83 17.33
C SER A 255 -0.89 8.18 16.62
N ILE A 256 0.06 8.61 15.79
CA ILE A 256 -0.10 9.90 15.11
C ILE A 256 -1.25 9.82 14.09
N GLY A 257 -2.17 10.77 14.20
CA GLY A 257 -3.09 11.16 13.13
C GLY A 257 -2.56 12.39 12.43
N SER A 258 -2.55 12.39 11.09
CA SER A 258 -2.12 13.56 10.31
C SER A 258 -2.98 13.76 9.06
N THR A 259 -2.90 14.96 8.49
CA THR A 259 -3.58 15.36 7.24
C THR A 259 -2.59 15.48 6.08
N PRO A 260 -3.04 15.42 4.81
CA PRO A 260 -2.17 15.68 3.66
C PRO A 260 -1.45 17.04 3.75
N LYS A 261 -2.17 18.08 4.20
CA LYS A 261 -1.61 19.42 4.40
C LYS A 261 -0.45 19.43 5.39
N ASP A 262 -0.60 18.77 6.53
CA ASP A 262 0.42 18.72 7.57
C ASP A 262 1.60 17.83 7.16
N MET A 263 1.34 16.66 6.58
CA MET A 263 2.39 15.77 6.08
C MET A 263 3.24 16.42 4.99
N ALA A 264 2.69 17.35 4.20
CA ALA A 264 3.46 18.10 3.23
C ALA A 264 4.59 18.92 3.87
N GLN A 265 4.36 19.49 5.07
CA GLN A 265 5.38 20.24 5.82
C GLN A 265 6.47 19.29 6.35
N TRP A 266 6.07 18.15 6.90
CA TRP A 266 6.99 17.10 7.35
C TRP A 266 7.91 16.62 6.21
N VAL A 267 7.32 16.31 5.05
CA VAL A 267 8.06 15.88 3.86
C VAL A 267 8.95 17.02 3.34
N LYS A 268 8.48 18.27 3.32
CA LYS A 268 9.28 19.44 2.91
C LYS A 268 10.52 19.61 3.79
N MET A 269 10.39 19.48 5.12
CA MET A 269 11.53 19.56 6.04
C MET A 269 12.57 18.47 5.75
N PHE A 270 12.16 17.23 5.52
CA PHE A 270 13.10 16.13 5.26
C PHE A 270 13.73 16.16 3.86
N THR A 271 12.98 16.57 2.83
CA THR A 271 13.51 16.76 1.47
C THR A 271 14.57 17.88 1.46
N ASN A 272 14.34 18.93 2.23
CA ASN A 272 15.25 20.05 2.41
C ASN A 272 16.25 19.86 3.58
N LYS A 273 16.56 18.61 3.92
CA LYS A 273 17.65 18.22 4.83
C LYS A 273 17.63 18.88 6.22
N GLY A 274 16.44 19.01 6.82
CA GLY A 274 16.29 19.60 8.15
C GLY A 274 16.06 21.10 8.15
N ILE A 275 15.88 21.73 6.98
CA ILE A 275 15.61 23.16 6.84
C ILE A 275 14.15 23.37 6.43
N LEU A 276 13.44 24.28 7.09
CA LEU A 276 12.11 24.72 6.70
C LEU A 276 12.03 26.25 6.78
N ASN A 277 11.53 26.91 5.74
CA ASN A 277 11.41 28.38 5.67
C ASN A 277 12.74 29.11 5.99
N ASP A 278 13.85 28.61 5.43
CA ASP A 278 15.22 29.10 5.67
C ASP A 278 15.72 29.00 7.12
N GLU A 279 14.97 28.35 8.01
CA GLU A 279 15.38 28.07 9.38
C GLU A 279 15.85 26.62 9.54
N ILE A 280 16.92 26.43 10.32
CA ILE A 280 17.42 25.10 10.68
C ILE A 280 16.44 24.51 11.70
N PHE A 281 15.58 23.61 11.24
CA PHE A 281 14.72 22.84 12.13
C PHE A 281 15.52 21.74 12.81
N LEU A 282 16.29 20.94 12.07
CA LEU A 282 17.14 19.87 12.61
C LEU A 282 18.58 20.10 12.15
N LYS A 283 19.55 20.13 13.07
CA LYS A 283 20.96 20.36 12.71
C LYS A 283 21.42 19.25 11.77
N GLU A 284 22.30 19.61 10.83
CA GLU A 284 22.82 18.70 9.80
C GLU A 284 23.37 17.39 10.39
N GLU A 285 24.11 17.47 11.50
CA GLU A 285 24.63 16.30 12.22
C GLU A 285 23.51 15.32 12.61
N GLN A 286 22.44 15.83 13.22
CA GLN A 286 21.33 15.00 13.67
C GLN A 286 20.43 14.54 12.52
N TYR A 287 20.23 15.38 11.50
CA TYR A 287 19.58 14.96 10.27
C TYR A 287 20.31 13.78 9.62
N ASN A 288 21.63 13.87 9.51
CA ASN A 288 22.45 12.78 8.97
C ASN A 288 22.38 11.54 9.86
N TYR A 289 22.37 11.70 11.18
CA TYR A 289 22.24 10.57 12.12
C TYR A 289 20.91 9.83 11.95
N VAL A 290 19.78 10.55 11.95
CA VAL A 290 18.45 9.91 11.84
C VAL A 290 18.15 9.35 10.45
N THR A 291 18.87 9.80 9.42
CA THR A 291 18.69 9.36 8.02
C THR A 291 19.79 8.44 7.50
N SER A 292 20.73 8.01 8.35
CA SER A 292 21.79 7.05 7.98
C SER A 292 21.52 5.69 8.61
N PRO A 293 21.65 4.57 7.86
CA PRO A 293 21.34 3.26 8.38
C PRO A 293 22.29 2.89 9.52
N SER A 294 21.71 2.41 10.62
CA SER A 294 22.45 1.91 11.79
C SER A 294 22.29 0.39 11.95
N SER A 295 21.35 -0.22 11.23
CA SER A 295 21.17 -1.67 11.12
C SER A 295 20.86 -2.09 9.68
N LEU A 296 21.06 -3.38 9.38
CA LEU A 296 20.79 -3.97 8.06
C LEU A 296 19.53 -4.82 8.11
N ILE A 297 18.59 -4.55 7.22
CA ILE A 297 17.39 -5.36 6.99
C ILE A 297 17.69 -6.43 5.94
N ASP A 298 18.23 -6.00 4.79
CA ASP A 298 18.57 -6.87 3.66
C ASP A 298 19.90 -6.37 3.06
N PRO A 299 21.04 -7.01 3.38
CA PRO A 299 22.34 -6.57 2.90
C PRO A 299 22.50 -6.74 1.38
N ILE A 300 21.80 -7.71 0.76
CA ILE A 300 21.88 -7.97 -0.68
C ILE A 300 21.20 -6.83 -1.45
N LYS A 301 20.08 -6.33 -0.93
CA LYS A 301 19.33 -5.23 -1.54
C LYS A 301 19.74 -3.85 -1.03
N LEU A 302 20.79 -3.76 -0.20
CA LEU A 302 21.26 -2.52 0.43
C LEU A 302 20.14 -1.78 1.18
N ILE A 303 19.32 -2.53 1.90
CA ILE A 303 18.24 -1.99 2.75
C ILE A 303 18.72 -2.03 4.19
N GLY A 304 18.86 -0.84 4.79
CA GLY A 304 19.11 -0.66 6.21
C GLY A 304 17.92 -0.04 6.94
N TYR A 305 18.05 0.09 8.25
CA TYR A 305 17.13 0.85 9.09
C TYR A 305 17.93 1.88 9.91
N SER A 306 17.40 3.10 9.97
CA SER A 306 17.93 4.19 10.77
C SER A 306 16.94 4.52 11.90
N ILE A 307 16.95 5.74 12.43
CA ILE A 307 16.05 6.17 13.48
C ILE A 307 14.65 6.43 12.89
N GLY A 308 13.82 5.38 12.80
CA GLY A 308 12.44 5.47 12.31
C GLY A 308 12.27 5.47 10.79
N TRP A 309 13.32 5.13 10.04
CA TRP A 309 13.27 5.03 8.57
C TRP A 309 13.92 3.74 8.09
N ALA A 310 13.33 3.08 7.10
CA ALA A 310 14.09 2.21 6.22
C ALA A 310 14.91 3.11 5.28
N VAL A 311 16.17 2.74 5.06
CA VAL A 311 17.09 3.47 4.17
C VAL A 311 17.52 2.53 3.06
N ILE A 312 17.22 2.91 1.82
CA ILE A 312 17.50 2.12 0.62
C ILE A 312 18.47 2.92 -0.23
N TYR A 313 19.58 2.29 -0.62
CA TYR A 313 20.49 2.85 -1.63
C TYR A 313 20.22 2.19 -2.97
N LYS A 314 19.76 2.98 -3.94
CA LYS A 314 19.44 2.48 -5.28
C LYS A 314 19.81 3.52 -6.32
N ASP A 315 20.45 3.09 -7.41
CA ASP A 315 20.81 3.95 -8.55
C ASP A 315 21.57 5.22 -8.14
N GLY A 316 22.43 5.12 -7.12
CA GLY A 316 23.23 6.23 -6.59
C GLY A 316 22.49 7.24 -5.70
N VAL A 317 21.20 7.02 -5.41
CA VAL A 317 20.41 7.90 -4.52
C VAL A 317 20.02 7.20 -3.21
N LYS A 318 19.90 8.01 -2.15
CA LYS A 318 19.39 7.58 -0.84
C LYS A 318 17.88 7.77 -0.79
N ILE A 319 17.15 6.70 -0.50
CA ILE A 319 15.71 6.71 -0.34
C ILE A 319 15.41 6.43 1.14
N LEU A 320 14.73 7.36 1.80
CA LEU A 320 14.14 7.16 3.12
C LEU A 320 12.70 6.71 2.92
N GLU A 321 12.32 5.59 3.52
CA GLU A 321 10.98 5.04 3.42
C GLU A 321 10.47 4.61 4.79
N HIS A 322 9.20 4.86 5.07
CA HIS A 322 8.49 4.15 6.12
C HIS A 322 7.04 3.89 5.72
N GLN A 323 6.53 2.71 6.07
CA GLN A 323 5.14 2.33 5.88
C GLN A 323 4.44 2.25 7.23
N GLY A 324 3.14 2.54 7.22
CA GLY A 324 2.30 2.44 8.41
C GLY A 324 1.01 1.71 8.10
N ALA A 325 0.49 0.99 9.09
CA ALA A 325 -0.82 0.37 9.04
C ALA A 325 -1.40 0.27 10.45
N ILE A 326 -2.65 0.67 10.61
CA ILE A 326 -3.44 0.43 11.82
C ILE A 326 -4.93 0.48 11.45
N ASP A 327 -5.69 -0.55 11.85
CA ASP A 327 -7.16 -0.50 11.85
C ASP A 327 -7.81 -0.06 10.53
N GLY A 328 -7.38 -0.68 9.43
CA GLY A 328 -7.86 -0.38 8.08
C GLY A 328 -7.26 0.89 7.47
N GLN A 329 -6.50 1.69 8.21
CA GLN A 329 -5.78 2.84 7.70
C GLN A 329 -4.32 2.48 7.43
N ASN A 330 -3.77 3.01 6.35
CA ASN A 330 -2.41 2.73 5.90
C ASN A 330 -1.73 4.02 5.48
N SER A 331 -0.41 4.04 5.56
CA SER A 331 0.39 5.16 5.09
C SER A 331 1.70 4.69 4.47
N HIS A 332 2.30 5.55 3.66
CA HIS A 332 3.61 5.36 3.08
C HIS A 332 4.24 6.73 2.88
N ILE A 333 5.42 6.94 3.46
CA ILE A 333 6.25 8.12 3.25
C ILE A 333 7.52 7.67 2.53
N LEU A 334 7.85 8.33 1.43
CA LEU A 334 9.08 8.12 0.67
C LEU A 334 9.75 9.46 0.41
N ILE A 335 11.04 9.57 0.68
CA ILE A 335 11.81 10.81 0.56
C ILE A 335 13.16 10.52 -0.11
N ILE A 336 13.54 11.38 -1.07
CA ILE A 336 14.83 11.35 -1.77
C ILE A 336 15.45 12.74 -1.61
N PRO A 337 16.20 12.99 -0.53
CA PRO A 337 16.72 14.32 -0.20
C PRO A 337 17.62 14.90 -1.29
N GLU A 338 18.43 14.07 -1.95
CA GLU A 338 19.35 14.49 -3.01
C GLU A 338 18.63 15.01 -4.27
N LYS A 339 17.33 14.71 -4.39
CA LYS A 339 16.48 15.10 -5.51
C LYS A 339 15.38 16.09 -5.10
N GLY A 340 15.39 16.55 -3.85
CA GLY A 340 14.36 17.44 -3.30
C GLY A 340 12.95 16.91 -3.47
N PHE A 341 12.79 15.58 -3.52
CA PHE A 341 11.55 14.90 -3.82
C PHE A 341 11.06 14.09 -2.63
N GLY A 342 9.77 14.15 -2.35
CA GLY A 342 9.15 13.27 -1.38
C GLY A 342 7.65 13.16 -1.60
N ILE A 343 7.09 12.06 -1.13
CA ILE A 343 5.67 11.77 -1.21
C ILE A 343 5.21 11.12 0.09
N ALA A 344 4.11 11.63 0.65
CA ALA A 344 3.37 10.97 1.71
C ALA A 344 1.98 10.59 1.19
N ILE A 345 1.60 9.34 1.38
CA ILE A 345 0.32 8.78 0.96
C ILE A 345 -0.35 8.19 2.19
N MET A 346 -1.58 8.58 2.48
CA MET A 346 -2.42 7.95 3.49
C MET A 346 -3.68 7.41 2.83
N THR A 347 -4.06 6.18 3.16
CA THR A 347 -5.26 5.53 2.65
C THR A 347 -6.10 5.02 3.81
N ASN A 348 -7.40 4.97 3.60
CA ASN A 348 -8.32 4.38 4.57
C ASN A 348 -8.64 2.91 4.27
N HIS A 349 -7.73 2.24 3.57
CA HIS A 349 -7.85 0.83 3.20
C HIS A 349 -6.47 0.22 2.97
N ARG A 350 -6.33 -1.08 3.25
CA ARG A 350 -5.12 -1.84 2.93
C ARG A 350 -5.19 -2.35 1.49
N SER A 351 -4.40 -1.74 0.61
CA SER A 351 -4.19 -2.18 -0.76
C SER A 351 -2.77 -1.87 -1.24
N GLU A 352 -2.46 -2.33 -2.46
CA GLU A 352 -1.23 -2.02 -3.19
C GLU A 352 -1.17 -0.58 -3.73
N PHE A 353 -2.22 0.22 -3.52
CA PHE A 353 -2.32 1.60 -4.02
C PHE A 353 -1.10 2.44 -3.62
N LYS A 354 -0.78 2.48 -2.32
CA LYS A 354 0.25 3.39 -1.78
C LYS A 354 1.66 3.01 -2.25
N GLN A 355 1.99 1.73 -2.34
CA GLN A 355 3.29 1.29 -2.84
C GLN A 355 3.42 1.56 -4.34
N THR A 356 2.35 1.31 -5.09
CA THR A 356 2.30 1.54 -6.54
C THR A 356 2.45 3.02 -6.87
N ILE A 357 1.68 3.90 -6.22
CA ILE A 357 1.73 5.35 -6.46
C ILE A 357 3.06 5.95 -6.03
N ALA A 358 3.62 5.55 -4.88
CA ALA A 358 4.95 6.03 -4.48
C ALA A 358 6.03 5.64 -5.50
N LYS A 359 5.98 4.41 -6.03
CA LYS A 359 6.90 3.94 -7.09
C LYS A 359 6.76 4.76 -8.37
N TYR A 360 5.53 4.97 -8.87
CA TYR A 360 5.31 5.76 -10.07
C TYR A 360 5.70 7.22 -9.88
N ALA A 361 5.32 7.84 -8.76
CA ALA A 361 5.69 9.22 -8.45
C ALA A 361 7.21 9.38 -8.45
N LYS A 362 7.94 8.48 -7.76
CA LYS A 362 9.40 8.47 -7.78
C LYS A 362 9.93 8.43 -9.21
N ASN A 363 9.46 7.50 -10.03
CA ASN A 363 9.94 7.38 -11.41
C ASN A 363 9.62 8.65 -12.23
N ILE A 364 8.40 9.17 -12.17
CA ILE A 364 7.98 10.36 -12.93
C ILE A 364 8.79 11.61 -12.57
N PHE A 365 9.07 11.81 -11.28
CA PHE A 365 9.69 13.04 -10.79
C PHE A 365 11.22 12.96 -10.72
N VAL A 366 11.80 11.78 -10.49
CA VAL A 366 13.22 11.61 -10.16
C VAL A 366 14.04 10.93 -11.25
N ASP A 367 13.41 10.06 -12.05
CA ASP A 367 14.06 9.39 -13.18
C ASP A 367 13.91 10.26 -14.43
N ASP A 368 14.99 10.96 -14.79
CA ASP A 368 15.04 11.88 -15.92
C ASP A 368 14.84 11.16 -17.27
N ASP A 369 15.07 9.84 -17.31
CA ASP A 369 14.88 8.98 -18.47
C ASP A 369 13.53 8.23 -18.43
N TYR A 370 12.63 8.55 -17.49
CA TYR A 370 11.34 7.87 -17.38
C TYR A 370 10.46 8.13 -18.61
N THR A 371 10.50 7.19 -19.55
CA THR A 371 9.56 7.12 -20.66
C THR A 371 8.24 6.57 -20.14
N ARG A 372 7.14 7.23 -20.52
CA ARG A 372 5.77 6.82 -20.21
C ARG A 372 5.55 5.35 -20.58
N ASP A 373 5.20 4.52 -19.59
CA ASP A 373 4.92 3.10 -19.83
C ASP A 373 3.47 2.91 -20.31
N TYR A 374 3.24 3.24 -21.57
CA TYR A 374 1.94 3.14 -22.23
C TYR A 374 1.30 1.75 -22.09
N LYS A 375 2.11 0.68 -22.02
CA LYS A 375 1.62 -0.69 -21.91
C LYS A 375 1.07 -0.98 -20.52
N ASN A 376 1.79 -0.58 -19.47
CA ASN A 376 1.28 -0.72 -18.10
C ASN A 376 0.11 0.23 -17.83
N GLU A 377 0.10 1.42 -18.42
CA GLU A 377 -1.06 2.32 -18.35
C GLU A 377 -2.29 1.75 -19.03
N ALA A 378 -2.16 1.24 -20.25
CA ALA A 378 -3.26 0.59 -20.96
C ALA A 378 -3.79 -0.60 -20.15
N ARG A 379 -2.89 -1.38 -19.52
CA ARG A 379 -3.26 -2.45 -18.60
C ARG A 379 -3.98 -1.92 -17.35
N LEU A 380 -3.53 -0.84 -16.74
CA LEU A 380 -4.20 -0.28 -15.56
C LEU A 380 -5.58 0.28 -15.94
N LEU A 381 -5.68 1.01 -17.05
CA LEU A 381 -6.96 1.49 -17.58
C LEU A 381 -7.89 0.33 -17.92
N SER A 382 -7.39 -0.74 -18.52
CA SER A 382 -8.17 -1.93 -18.84
C SER A 382 -8.67 -2.64 -17.58
N ILE A 383 -7.86 -2.72 -16.53
CA ILE A 383 -8.28 -3.25 -15.22
C ILE A 383 -9.31 -2.31 -14.58
N ARG A 384 -9.18 -0.99 -14.69
CA ARG A 384 -10.18 -0.03 -14.15
C ARG A 384 -11.52 -0.22 -14.85
N GLN A 385 -11.53 -0.25 -16.18
CA GLN A 385 -12.74 -0.46 -16.96
C GLN A 385 -13.37 -1.81 -16.63
N ALA A 386 -12.56 -2.87 -16.53
CA ALA A 386 -13.06 -4.17 -16.13
C ALA A 386 -13.60 -4.15 -14.68
N LYS A 387 -12.99 -3.43 -13.73
CA LYS A 387 -13.55 -3.32 -12.37
C LYS A 387 -14.82 -2.49 -12.28
N MET A 388 -15.00 -1.46 -13.13
CA MET A 388 -16.28 -0.75 -13.23
C MET A 388 -17.43 -1.64 -13.73
N LEU A 389 -17.10 -2.69 -14.50
CA LEU A 389 -18.06 -3.70 -14.91
C LEU A 389 -18.48 -4.63 -13.75
N PHE A 390 -17.63 -4.78 -12.72
CA PHE A 390 -17.83 -5.77 -11.66
C PHE A 390 -19.16 -5.60 -10.92
N ASP A 391 -19.37 -4.48 -10.23
CA ASP A 391 -20.55 -4.31 -9.36
C ASP A 391 -21.89 -4.41 -10.11
N PRO A 392 -22.08 -3.73 -11.27
CA PRO A 392 -23.32 -3.83 -12.02
C PRO A 392 -23.58 -5.25 -12.55
N LEU A 393 -22.55 -5.90 -13.08
CA LEU A 393 -22.67 -7.21 -13.69
C LEU A 393 -22.88 -8.30 -12.64
N PHE A 394 -22.13 -8.25 -11.53
CA PHE A 394 -22.33 -9.11 -10.36
C PHE A 394 -23.75 -8.97 -9.81
N SER A 395 -24.25 -7.75 -9.62
CA SER A 395 -25.61 -7.51 -9.14
C SER A 395 -26.67 -8.10 -10.08
N LEU A 396 -26.50 -7.96 -11.40
CA LEU A 396 -27.45 -8.50 -12.39
C LEU A 396 -27.45 -10.03 -12.41
N PHE A 397 -26.27 -10.68 -12.42
CA PHE A 397 -26.17 -12.14 -12.34
C PHE A 397 -26.66 -12.69 -11.00
N LYS A 398 -26.25 -12.08 -9.88
CA LYS A 398 -26.71 -12.46 -8.53
C LYS A 398 -28.23 -12.47 -8.41
N ASN A 399 -28.91 -11.55 -9.09
CA ASN A 399 -30.37 -11.41 -9.07
C ASN A 399 -31.08 -12.18 -10.19
N GLY A 400 -30.40 -13.09 -10.90
CA GLY A 400 -30.98 -13.90 -11.97
C GLY A 400 -31.36 -13.11 -13.22
N LYS A 401 -30.91 -11.85 -13.36
CA LYS A 401 -31.22 -10.97 -14.49
C LYS A 401 -30.22 -11.17 -15.64
N HIS A 402 -29.99 -12.43 -16.05
CA HIS A 402 -28.89 -12.80 -16.94
C HIS A 402 -28.93 -12.07 -18.29
N ARG A 403 -30.11 -11.97 -18.91
CA ARG A 403 -30.26 -11.22 -20.17
C ARG A 403 -29.86 -9.75 -20.02
N LYS A 404 -30.28 -9.10 -18.94
CA LYS A 404 -29.88 -7.71 -18.64
C LYS A 404 -28.39 -7.59 -18.34
N ALA A 405 -27.79 -8.62 -17.72
CA ALA A 405 -26.35 -8.67 -17.50
C ALA A 405 -25.59 -8.72 -18.83
N LEU A 406 -26.02 -9.56 -19.78
CA LEU A 406 -25.45 -9.64 -21.12
C LEU A 406 -25.63 -8.34 -21.90
N ASP A 407 -26.85 -7.77 -21.90
CA ASP A 407 -27.12 -6.49 -22.55
C ASP A 407 -26.20 -5.39 -21.97
N TYR A 408 -26.08 -5.32 -20.64
CA TYR A 408 -25.18 -4.39 -19.97
C TYR A 408 -23.71 -4.61 -20.35
N PHE A 409 -23.24 -5.86 -20.33
CA PHE A 409 -21.88 -6.22 -20.69
C PHE A 409 -21.52 -5.80 -22.11
N TYR A 410 -22.37 -6.12 -23.09
CA TYR A 410 -22.10 -5.79 -24.49
C TYR A 410 -22.24 -4.29 -24.79
N GLU A 411 -23.15 -3.58 -24.13
CA GLU A 411 -23.19 -2.12 -24.21
C GLU A 411 -21.95 -1.49 -23.57
N TYR A 412 -21.50 -1.98 -22.41
CA TYR A 412 -20.27 -1.53 -21.76
C TYR A 412 -19.04 -1.76 -22.65
N LYS A 413 -18.94 -2.95 -23.25
CA LYS A 413 -17.84 -3.35 -24.15
C LYS A 413 -17.68 -2.43 -25.36
N LYS A 414 -18.75 -1.86 -25.90
CA LYS A 414 -18.67 -0.92 -27.05
C LYS A 414 -17.88 0.35 -26.74
N GLY A 415 -17.83 0.77 -25.48
CA GLY A 415 -17.15 1.99 -25.05
C GLY A 415 -15.72 1.78 -24.55
N VAL A 416 -15.17 0.57 -24.68
CA VAL A 416 -13.93 0.17 -24.00
C VAL A 416 -12.97 -0.52 -24.97
N GLU A 417 -11.78 0.07 -25.14
CA GLU A 417 -10.70 -0.54 -25.93
C GLU A 417 -9.77 -1.39 -25.04
N ASN A 418 -9.57 -2.65 -25.43
CA ASN A 418 -8.66 -3.62 -24.80
C ASN A 418 -8.85 -3.88 -23.29
N PRO A 419 -10.06 -4.26 -22.82
CA PRO A 419 -10.34 -4.52 -21.40
C PRO A 419 -9.83 -5.88 -20.90
N ALA A 420 -9.36 -5.91 -19.65
CA ALA A 420 -9.05 -7.13 -18.89
C ALA A 420 -10.34 -7.82 -18.39
N PHE A 421 -11.23 -8.19 -19.30
CA PHE A 421 -12.53 -8.80 -18.95
C PHE A 421 -12.40 -10.21 -18.41
N GLU A 422 -11.35 -10.94 -18.81
CA GLU A 422 -11.10 -12.30 -18.35
C GLU A 422 -11.14 -12.40 -16.83
N GLU A 423 -10.27 -11.65 -16.14
CA GLU A 423 -10.12 -11.74 -14.70
C GLU A 423 -11.36 -11.23 -13.95
N THR A 424 -12.02 -10.21 -14.49
CA THR A 424 -13.23 -9.65 -13.88
C THR A 424 -14.39 -10.63 -13.95
N LEU A 425 -14.67 -11.20 -15.12
CA LEU A 425 -15.72 -12.19 -15.28
C LEU A 425 -15.43 -13.43 -14.42
N ASN A 426 -14.16 -13.83 -14.31
CA ASN A 426 -13.78 -14.94 -13.43
C ASN A 426 -14.06 -14.63 -11.96
N ALA A 427 -13.67 -13.44 -11.49
CA ALA A 427 -13.91 -13.01 -10.11
C ALA A 427 -15.42 -12.98 -9.78
N ILE A 428 -16.26 -12.47 -10.68
CA ILE A 428 -17.72 -12.48 -10.52
C ILE A 428 -18.24 -13.93 -10.40
N GLY A 429 -17.73 -14.85 -11.23
CA GLY A 429 -18.11 -16.25 -11.21
C GLY A 429 -17.82 -16.92 -9.86
N TYR A 430 -16.62 -16.76 -9.31
CA TYR A 430 -16.27 -17.35 -8.02
C TYR A 430 -16.98 -16.69 -6.83
N GLU A 431 -17.23 -15.39 -6.87
CA GLU A 431 -18.06 -14.72 -5.84
C GLU A 431 -19.50 -15.27 -5.84
N LEU A 432 -20.04 -15.61 -7.01
CA LEU A 432 -21.34 -16.28 -7.11
C LEU A 432 -21.31 -17.73 -6.61
N ILE A 433 -20.22 -18.48 -6.85
CA ILE A 433 -20.03 -19.81 -6.23
C ILE A 433 -20.01 -19.69 -4.71
N GLY A 434 -19.27 -18.73 -4.14
CA GLY A 434 -19.21 -18.51 -2.69
C GLY A 434 -20.57 -18.16 -2.06
N LEU A 435 -21.51 -17.65 -2.86
CA LEU A 435 -22.91 -17.39 -2.48
C LEU A 435 -23.87 -18.54 -2.81
N GLU A 436 -23.36 -19.72 -3.20
CA GLU A 436 -24.12 -20.90 -3.63
C GLU A 436 -25.03 -20.64 -4.84
N LYS A 437 -24.70 -19.62 -5.66
CA LYS A 437 -25.43 -19.24 -6.88
C LYS A 437 -24.82 -19.91 -8.11
N ASN A 438 -24.64 -21.23 -8.06
CA ASN A 438 -23.91 -22.01 -9.08
C ASN A 438 -24.47 -21.84 -10.51
N LYS A 439 -25.79 -21.72 -10.66
CA LYS A 439 -26.42 -21.44 -11.97
C LYS A 439 -26.07 -20.05 -12.52
N ALA A 440 -25.96 -19.04 -11.66
CA ALA A 440 -25.55 -17.71 -12.09
C ALA A 440 -24.04 -17.71 -12.41
N ALA A 441 -23.23 -18.37 -11.58
CA ALA A 441 -21.80 -18.53 -11.80
C ALA A 441 -21.48 -19.20 -13.15
N LEU A 442 -22.16 -20.31 -13.48
CA LEU A 442 -22.01 -20.99 -14.77
C LEU A 442 -22.24 -20.03 -15.96
N GLU A 443 -23.27 -19.18 -15.88
CA GLU A 443 -23.59 -18.23 -16.95
C GLU A 443 -22.52 -17.14 -17.10
N VAL A 444 -21.84 -16.75 -16.01
CA VAL A 444 -20.69 -15.85 -16.06
C VAL A 444 -19.48 -16.54 -16.69
N PHE A 445 -19.18 -17.79 -16.31
CA PHE A 445 -18.06 -18.52 -16.91
C PHE A 445 -18.28 -18.81 -18.40
N LYS A 446 -19.51 -19.08 -18.82
CA LYS A 446 -19.85 -19.19 -20.25
C LYS A 446 -19.59 -17.89 -20.99
N LEU A 447 -20.02 -16.75 -20.44
CA LEU A 447 -19.70 -15.44 -21.00
C LEU A 447 -18.18 -15.25 -21.09
N ASN A 448 -17.44 -15.61 -20.05
CA ASN A 448 -15.98 -15.48 -20.03
C ASN A 448 -15.29 -16.32 -21.11
N ALA A 449 -15.74 -17.56 -21.31
CA ALA A 449 -15.23 -18.45 -22.34
C ALA A 449 -15.56 -18.02 -23.77
N ILE A 450 -16.69 -17.33 -23.97
CA ILE A 450 -17.06 -16.71 -25.26
C ILE A 450 -16.15 -15.51 -25.55
N GLU A 451 -15.89 -14.70 -24.53
CA GLU A 451 -15.17 -13.43 -24.66
C GLU A 451 -13.64 -13.60 -24.72
N ASN A 452 -13.13 -14.66 -24.09
CA ASN A 452 -11.69 -14.94 -24.00
C ASN A 452 -11.38 -16.39 -24.43
N PRO A 453 -11.75 -16.81 -25.66
CA PRO A 453 -11.74 -18.22 -26.05
C PRO A 453 -10.35 -18.85 -26.14
N GLU A 454 -9.28 -18.05 -26.18
CA GLU A 454 -7.88 -18.52 -26.21
C GLU A 454 -7.24 -18.64 -24.82
N ALA A 455 -7.91 -18.17 -23.77
CA ALA A 455 -7.40 -18.25 -22.41
C ALA A 455 -7.67 -19.63 -21.81
N TRP A 456 -6.63 -20.37 -21.44
CA TRP A 456 -6.81 -21.70 -20.84
C TRP A 456 -7.60 -21.66 -19.52
N ASN A 457 -7.43 -20.58 -18.75
CA ASN A 457 -8.00 -20.39 -17.42
C ASN A 457 -9.54 -20.27 -17.47
N VAL A 458 -10.12 -19.65 -18.50
CA VAL A 458 -11.59 -19.52 -18.60
C VAL A 458 -12.27 -20.85 -18.88
N TRP A 459 -11.60 -21.76 -19.59
CA TRP A 459 -12.09 -23.12 -19.83
C TRP A 459 -11.99 -23.98 -18.56
N ASP A 460 -10.96 -23.75 -17.74
CA ASP A 460 -10.83 -24.42 -16.43
C ASP A 460 -11.97 -24.00 -15.49
N SER A 461 -12.18 -22.69 -15.33
CA SER A 461 -13.26 -22.14 -14.49
C SER A 461 -14.66 -22.49 -15.02
N LEU A 462 -14.85 -22.60 -16.34
CA LEU A 462 -16.10 -23.12 -16.90
C LEU A 462 -16.31 -24.61 -16.57
N GLY A 463 -15.24 -25.40 -16.57
CA GLY A 463 -15.26 -26.78 -16.08
C GLY A 463 -15.74 -26.88 -14.63
N GLU A 464 -15.18 -26.04 -13.75
CA GLU A 464 -15.61 -25.95 -12.34
C GLU A 464 -17.07 -25.50 -12.22
N GLY A 465 -17.54 -24.59 -13.07
CA GLY A 465 -18.94 -24.16 -13.10
C GLY A 465 -19.90 -25.31 -13.40
N TYR A 466 -19.55 -26.19 -14.32
CA TYR A 466 -20.33 -27.41 -14.62
C TYR A 466 -20.22 -28.45 -13.51
N GLU A 467 -19.03 -28.61 -12.92
CA GLU A 467 -18.79 -29.49 -11.77
C GLU A 467 -19.65 -29.12 -10.57
N ASN A 468 -19.76 -27.83 -10.22
CA ASN A 468 -20.61 -27.31 -9.14
C ASN A 468 -22.12 -27.53 -9.36
N LEU A 469 -22.51 -27.98 -10.56
CA LEU A 469 -23.87 -28.36 -10.93
C LEU A 469 -24.00 -29.87 -11.21
N GLU A 470 -22.96 -30.65 -10.87
CA GLU A 470 -22.87 -32.09 -11.08
C GLU A 470 -22.96 -32.52 -12.56
N ASP A 471 -22.65 -31.61 -13.49
CA ASP A 471 -22.61 -31.88 -14.93
C ASP A 471 -21.18 -32.27 -15.35
N TYR A 472 -20.77 -33.46 -14.92
CA TYR A 472 -19.41 -33.96 -15.10
C TYR A 472 -19.02 -34.17 -16.57
N GLU A 473 -19.99 -34.47 -17.45
CA GLU A 473 -19.73 -34.61 -18.88
C GLU A 473 -19.26 -33.28 -19.48
N ASN A 474 -19.97 -32.19 -19.20
CA ASN A 474 -19.55 -30.86 -19.65
C ASN A 474 -18.32 -30.34 -18.89
N ALA A 475 -18.14 -30.71 -17.62
CA ALA A 475 -16.93 -30.36 -16.88
C ALA A 475 -15.67 -30.94 -17.57
N ILE A 476 -15.67 -32.24 -17.90
CA ILE A 476 -14.56 -32.91 -18.60
C ILE A 476 -14.26 -32.26 -19.96
N ILE A 477 -15.30 -31.90 -20.73
CA ILE A 477 -15.12 -31.24 -22.04
C ILE A 477 -14.33 -29.93 -21.87
N ASN A 478 -14.68 -29.13 -20.88
CA ASN A 478 -14.06 -27.82 -20.65
C ASN A 478 -12.65 -27.96 -20.05
N TYR A 479 -12.42 -28.91 -19.14
CA TYR A 479 -11.06 -29.22 -18.66
C TYR A 479 -10.13 -29.70 -19.78
N LYS A 480 -10.63 -30.54 -20.72
CA LYS A 480 -9.86 -30.95 -21.90
C LYS A 480 -9.52 -29.76 -22.78
N LYS A 481 -10.48 -28.85 -22.99
CA LYS A 481 -10.26 -27.63 -23.74
C LYS A 481 -9.25 -26.69 -23.06
N SER A 482 -9.25 -26.60 -21.73
CA SER A 482 -8.20 -25.89 -20.97
C SER A 482 -6.81 -26.46 -21.29
N LEU A 483 -6.67 -27.78 -21.36
CA LEU A 483 -5.40 -28.45 -21.69
C LEU A 483 -4.93 -28.26 -23.13
N GLU A 484 -5.83 -27.96 -24.07
CA GLU A 484 -5.45 -27.60 -25.45
C GLU A 484 -4.63 -26.30 -25.47
N PHE A 485 -5.00 -25.32 -24.63
CA PHE A 485 -4.31 -24.02 -24.53
C PHE A 485 -3.17 -24.03 -23.50
N ASN A 486 -3.27 -24.84 -22.44
CA ASN A 486 -2.20 -25.03 -21.46
C ASN A 486 -2.04 -26.51 -21.09
N PRO A 487 -1.17 -27.26 -21.81
CA PRO A 487 -0.92 -28.67 -21.53
C PRO A 487 -0.34 -28.96 -20.13
N ASN A 488 0.10 -27.93 -19.40
CA ASN A 488 0.66 -28.05 -18.05
C ASN A 488 -0.34 -27.73 -16.93
N ASN A 489 -1.61 -27.45 -17.24
CA ASN A 489 -2.64 -27.24 -16.22
C ASN A 489 -2.83 -28.54 -15.38
N THR A 490 -2.27 -28.56 -14.18
CA THR A 490 -2.33 -29.72 -13.28
C THR A 490 -3.71 -29.92 -12.67
N HIS A 491 -4.49 -28.85 -12.51
CA HIS A 491 -5.85 -28.91 -11.98
C HIS A 491 -6.78 -29.65 -12.95
N ALA A 492 -6.85 -29.22 -14.21
CA ALA A 492 -7.65 -29.88 -15.24
C ALA A 492 -7.29 -31.37 -15.40
N LYS A 493 -5.99 -31.72 -15.36
CA LYS A 493 -5.55 -33.12 -15.42
C LYS A 493 -6.11 -33.96 -14.28
N ALA A 494 -5.99 -33.45 -13.06
CA ALA A 494 -6.48 -34.15 -11.87
C ALA A 494 -8.00 -34.36 -11.92
N LYS A 495 -8.76 -33.33 -12.32
CA LYS A 495 -10.22 -33.40 -12.45
C LYS A 495 -10.70 -34.37 -13.53
N ILE A 496 -10.05 -34.38 -14.70
CA ILE A 496 -10.37 -35.36 -15.75
C ILE A 496 -10.13 -36.78 -15.24
N GLU A 497 -8.99 -37.05 -14.59
CA GLU A 497 -8.71 -38.37 -14.04
C GLU A 497 -9.72 -38.78 -12.95
N GLU A 498 -10.14 -37.85 -12.10
CA GLU A 498 -11.14 -38.07 -11.05
C GLU A 498 -12.49 -38.48 -11.66
N PHE A 499 -12.98 -37.74 -12.65
CA PHE A 499 -14.30 -37.96 -13.25
C PHE A 499 -14.33 -39.13 -14.23
N GLU A 500 -13.22 -39.42 -14.94
CA GLU A 500 -13.12 -40.60 -15.80
C GLU A 500 -13.02 -41.92 -15.01
N LYS A 501 -12.56 -41.87 -13.74
CA LYS A 501 -12.55 -43.04 -12.83
C LYS A 501 -13.91 -43.31 -12.17
N THR A 502 -14.76 -42.30 -12.04
CA THR A 502 -16.05 -42.36 -11.32
C THR A 502 -17.26 -42.56 -12.25
N THR A 503 -17.13 -42.34 -13.56
CA THR A 503 -18.22 -42.53 -14.52
C THR A 503 -18.19 -43.95 -15.14
N PRO A 504 -19.20 -44.82 -14.94
CA PRO A 504 -19.20 -46.16 -15.54
C PRO A 504 -19.32 -46.07 -17.06
N LYS A 505 -18.34 -46.62 -17.79
CA LYS A 505 -18.34 -46.73 -19.26
C LYS A 505 -19.64 -47.41 -19.72
N LYS A 506 -20.56 -46.66 -20.34
CA LYS A 506 -21.63 -47.26 -21.15
C LYS A 506 -20.97 -48.02 -22.30
N THR A 507 -20.93 -49.34 -22.18
CA THR A 507 -20.57 -50.26 -23.26
C THR A 507 -21.51 -50.01 -24.44
N LYS A 508 -20.95 -49.53 -25.57
CA LYS A 508 -21.64 -49.54 -26.86
C LYS A 508 -21.89 -51.00 -27.25
N SER A 509 -23.15 -51.43 -27.23
CA SER A 509 -23.60 -52.63 -27.93
C SER A 509 -23.82 -52.29 -29.41
N ASN A 510 -23.31 -53.18 -30.27
CA ASN A 510 -23.30 -53.15 -31.74
C ASN A 510 -24.57 -52.65 -32.43
#